data_AF-A0A4R2KU00-F1
#
_entry.id   AF-A0A4R2KU00-F1
#
_cell.length_a   1.000
_cell.length_b   1.000
_cell.length_c   1.000
_cell.angle_alpha   90.00
_cell.angle_beta   90.00
_cell.angle_gamma   90.00
#
_symmetry.space_group_name_H-M   'P 1'
#
loop_
_entity.id
_entity.type
_entity.pdbx_description
1 polymer ?
#
loop_
_entity_poly.entity_id
_entity_poly.type
_entity_poly.pdbx_seq_one_letter_code
_entity_poly.pdbx_strand_id
1 'polypeptide(L)' 'MFICLCNGITDNQIRHAVRDGASSLDCLQDALGVAGQCGQCSEAAAAVLTESLASRDATRATSLFYPADSWATA' A
#
# COMPACT_ATOMS: atom_id res chain seq x y z
N MET A 1 10.03 8.62 1.83
CA MET A 1 11.19 8.10 2.58
C MET A 1 11.68 6.79 1.98
N PHE A 2 12.99 6.53 1.97
CA PHE A 2 13.51 5.20 1.66
C PHE A 2 13.19 4.23 2.79
N ILE A 3 12.56 3.11 2.43
CA ILE A 3 12.24 2.01 3.35
C ILE A 3 13.27 0.90 3.20
N CYS A 4 13.67 0.57 1.97
CA CYS A 4 14.70 -0.44 1.71
C CYS A 4 15.93 0.20 1.05
N LEU A 5 17.07 0.14 1.74
CA LEU A 5 18.34 0.65 1.20
C LEU A 5 18.97 -0.32 0.19
N CYS A 6 18.86 -1.63 0.43
CA CYS A 6 19.37 -2.68 -0.45
C CYS A 6 18.90 -2.52 -1.89
N ASN A 7 17.59 -2.34 -2.07
CA ASN A 7 16.94 -2.31 -3.38
C ASN A 7 16.38 -0.93 -3.74
N GLY A 8 16.72 0.11 -2.97
CA GLY A 8 16.30 1.50 -3.25
C GLY A 8 14.78 1.71 -3.25
N ILE A 9 14.05 1.04 -2.36
CA ILE A 9 12.58 1.09 -2.32
C ILE A 9 12.09 2.18 -1.36
N THR A 10 11.17 3.00 -1.83
CA THR A 10 10.54 4.09 -1.10
C THR A 10 9.15 3.72 -0.59
N ASP A 11 8.69 4.44 0.43
CA ASP A 11 7.32 4.35 0.94
C ASP A 11 6.26 4.57 -0.15
N ASN A 12 6.47 5.53 -1.06
CA ASN A 12 5.55 5.78 -2.17
C ASN A 12 5.44 4.59 -3.13
N GLN A 13 6.53 3.87 -3.38
CA GLN A 13 6.48 2.65 -4.20
C GLN A 13 5.70 1.53 -3.50
N ILE A 14 5.85 1.39 -2.18
CA ILE A 14 5.04 0.44 -1.39
C ILE A 14 3.56 0.83 -1.44
N ARG A 15 3.23 2.11 -1.18
CA ARG A 15 1.84 2.63 -1.29
C ARG A 15 1.26 2.40 -2.69
N HIS A 16 2.07 2.53 -3.75
CA HIS A 16 1.66 2.26 -5.13
C HIS A 16 1.36 0.77 -5.34
N ALA A 17 2.27 -0.12 -4.94
CA ALA A 17 2.06 -1.56 -5.05
C ALA A 17 0.80 -2.02 -4.27
N VAL A 18 0.52 -1.39 -3.12
CA VAL A 18 -0.75 -1.62 -2.41
C VAL A 18 -1.93 -1.15 -3.25
N ARG A 19 -1.93 0.05 -3.84
CA ARG A 19 -3.03 0.46 -4.75
C ARG A 19 -3.22 -0.51 -5.91
N ASP A 20 -2.15 -1.11 -6.41
CA ASP A 20 -2.17 -2.11 -7.49
C ASP A 20 -2.61 -3.52 -7.03
N GLY A 21 -2.80 -3.72 -5.73
CA GLY A 21 -3.39 -4.94 -5.18
C GLY A 21 -2.51 -5.72 -4.19
N ALA A 22 -1.27 -5.29 -3.93
CA ALA A 22 -0.44 -5.94 -2.91
C ALA A 22 -1.13 -5.88 -1.53
N SER A 23 -1.14 -7.02 -0.82
CA SER A 23 -1.81 -7.18 0.47
C SER A 23 -1.00 -7.92 1.52
N SER A 24 0.23 -8.31 1.21
CA SER A 24 1.16 -8.97 2.14
C SER A 24 2.59 -8.50 1.88
N LEU A 25 3.48 -8.74 2.84
CA LEU A 25 4.91 -8.46 2.67
C LEU A 25 5.50 -9.30 1.54
N ASP A 26 5.09 -10.55 1.40
CA ASP A 26 5.50 -11.44 0.30
C ASP A 26 5.11 -10.85 -1.06
N CYS A 27 3.89 -10.33 -1.21
CA CYS A 27 3.49 -9.65 -2.45
C CYS A 27 4.36 -8.43 -2.75
N LEU A 28 4.74 -7.66 -1.72
CA LEU A 28 5.64 -6.52 -1.91
C LEU A 28 7.06 -6.98 -2.26
N GLN A 29 7.54 -8.07 -1.67
CA GLN A 29 8.83 -8.65 -1.98
C GLN A 29 8.88 -9.14 -3.43
N ASP A 30 7.83 -9.82 -3.90
CA ASP A 30 7.74 -10.26 -5.30
C ASP A 30 7.65 -9.08 -6.28
N ALA A 31 6.89 -8.03 -5.93
CA ALA A 31 6.67 -6.89 -6.81
C ALA A 31 7.83 -5.88 -6.84
N LEU A 32 8.49 -5.66 -5.70
CA LEU A 32 9.45 -4.57 -5.49
C LEU A 32 10.84 -5.04 -5.03
N GLY A 33 10.99 -6.31 -4.64
CA GLY A 33 12.21 -6.82 -4.01
C GLY A 33 12.41 -6.33 -2.56
N VAL A 34 11.44 -5.65 -1.95
CA VAL A 34 11.57 -5.21 -0.54
C VAL A 34 11.75 -6.41 0.38
N ALA A 35 12.57 -6.28 1.42
CA ALA A 35 12.94 -7.35 2.36
C ALA A 35 13.67 -8.58 1.74
N GLY A 36 13.88 -8.64 0.43
CA GLY A 36 14.50 -9.80 -0.25
C GLY A 36 16.03 -9.94 -0.12
N GLN A 37 16.72 -8.99 0.53
CA GLN A 37 18.17 -9.06 0.77
C GLN A 37 18.50 -9.18 2.26
N CYS A 38 18.75 -8.07 2.97
CA CYS A 38 19.16 -8.12 4.38
C CYS A 38 18.00 -8.24 5.37
N GLY A 39 16.75 -8.08 4.92
CA GLY A 39 15.53 -8.17 5.74
C GLY A 39 15.33 -7.04 6.76
N GLN A 40 16.28 -6.11 6.95
CA GLN A 40 16.19 -5.08 8.01
C GLN A 40 15.02 -4.10 7.83
N CYS A 41 14.52 -3.94 6.60
CA CYS A 41 13.38 -3.07 6.31
C CYS A 41 12.01 -3.74 6.53
N SER A 42 11.95 -5.01 6.91
CA SER A 42 10.69 -5.80 6.91
C SER A 42 9.60 -5.17 7.78
N GLU A 43 9.94 -4.78 9.02
CA GLU A 43 8.98 -4.15 9.93
C GLU A 43 8.50 -2.79 9.41
N ALA A 44 9.42 -1.97 8.90
CA ALA A 44 9.09 -0.66 8.32
C ALA A 44 8.20 -0.80 7.08
N ALA A 45 8.50 -1.76 6.20
CA ALA A 45 7.68 -2.05 5.03
C ALA A 45 6.29 -2.57 5.41
N ALA A 46 6.19 -3.45 6.41
CA ALA A 46 4.93 -3.96 6.93
C ALA A 46 4.07 -2.87 7.59
N ALA A 47 4.70 -1.89 8.26
CA ALA A 47 3.99 -0.74 8.81
C ALA A 47 3.36 0.11 7.69
N VAL A 48 4.12 0.45 6.64
CA VAL A 48 3.60 1.19 5.48
C VAL A 48 2.51 0.41 4.75
N LEU A 49 2.67 -0.91 4.60
CA LEU A 49 1.64 -1.80 4.03
C LEU A 49 0.34 -1.69 4.83
N THR A 50 0.40 -1.86 6.15
CA THR A 50 -0.77 -1.86 7.04
C THR A 50 -1.48 -0.51 7.01
N GLU A 51 -0.74 0.59 7.09
CA GLU A 51 -1.27 1.96 6.99
C GLU A 51 -1.97 2.18 5.63
N SER A 52 -1.36 1.69 4.55
CA SER A 52 -1.90 1.83 3.19
C SER A 52 -3.18 1.02 2.99
N LEU A 53 -3.24 -0.20 3.53
CA LEU A 53 -4.44 -1.06 3.47
C LEU A 53 -5.60 -0.41 4.23
N ALA A 54 -5.36 0.06 5.45
CA ALA A 54 -6.37 0.76 6.24
C ALA A 54 -6.90 2.02 5.52
N SER A 55 -6.02 2.78 4.88
CA SER A 55 -6.40 3.98 4.09
C SER A 55 -7.23 3.61 2.85
N ARG A 56 -6.88 2.52 2.16
CA ARG A 56 -7.61 2.00 0.99
C ARG A 56 -9.02 1.54 1.38
N ASP A 57 -9.14 0.84 2.50
CA ASP A 57 -10.42 0.37 3.03
C ASP A 57 -11.31 1.52 3.50
N ALA A 58 -10.74 2.54 4.14
CA ALA A 58 -11.46 3.76 4.53
C ALA A 58 -12.01 4.49 3.30
N THR A 59 -11.20 4.65 2.25
CA THR A 59 -11.63 5.29 0.99
C THR A 59 -12.77 4.51 0.34
N ARG A 60 -12.65 3.18 0.30
CA ARG A 60 -13.68 2.29 -0.23
C ARG A 60 -14.97 2.38 0.59
N ALA A 61 -14.90 2.41 1.92
CA ALA A 61 -16.06 2.52 2.78
C ALA A 61 -16.81 3.85 2.58
N THR A 62 -16.09 4.96 2.45
CA THR A 62 -16.70 6.26 2.15
C THR A 62 -17.37 6.27 0.78
N SER A 63 -16.75 5.67 -0.24
CA SER A 63 -17.33 5.58 -1.59
C SER A 63 -18.63 4.77 -1.65
N LEU A 64 -18.81 3.79 -0.75
CA LEU A 64 -20.06 3.03 -0.67
C LEU A 64 -21.17 3.82 0.03
N PHE A 65 -20.82 4.73 0.93
CA PHE A 65 -21.78 5.56 1.65
C PHE A 65 -22.23 6.78 0.83
N TYR A 66 -21.36 7.33 -0.02
CA TYR A 66 -21.66 8.45 -0.91
C TYR A 66 -21.35 8.07 -2.36
N PRO A 67 -22.29 7.44 -3.08
CA PRO A 67 -22.14 7.16 -4.51
C PRO A 67 -21.93 8.49 -5.24
N ALA A 68 -20.94 8.57 -6.13
CA ALA A 68 -20.66 9.79 -6.90
C ALA A 68 -21.84 10.21 -7.83
N ASP A 69 -22.81 9.32 -8.01
CA ASP A 69 -24.06 9.44 -8.75
C ASP A 69 -25.26 9.90 -7.89
N SER A 70 -25.09 10.08 -6.58
CA SER A 70 -26.21 10.40 -5.67
C SER A 70 -26.83 11.78 -5.87
N TRP A 71 -26.25 12.65 -6.70
CA TRP A 71 -26.80 13.96 -7.07
C TRP A 71 -27.48 13.99 -8.44
N ALA A 72 -27.45 12.90 -9.22
CA ALA A 72 -27.92 12.87 -10.62
C ALA A 72 -29.44 12.73 -10.80
N THR A 73 -30.25 12.93 -9.74
CA THR A 73 -31.72 12.78 -9.79
C THR A 73 -32.46 14.02 -9.25
N ALA A 74 -31.99 15.22 -9.58
CA ALA A 74 -32.68 16.49 -9.30
C ALA A 74 -32.89 17.29 -10.58
#